data_AF-A0A8C3HD88-F1
#
_entry.id   AF-A0A8C3HD88-F1
#
_cell.length_a   1.000
_cell.length_b   1.000
_cell.length_c   1.000
_cell.angle_alpha   90.00
_cell.angle_beta   90.00
_cell.angle_gamma   90.00
#
_symmetry.space_group_name_H-M   'P 1'
#
loop_
_entity.id
_entity.type
_entity.pdbx_description
1 polymer ?
#
loop_
_entity_poly.entity_id
_entity_poly.type
_entity_poly.pdbx_seq_one_letter_code
_entity_poly.pdbx_strand_id
1 'polypeptide(L)'
;MVAQVCVEIHKSASTTMEKYLKETKRHYYITPNSYLQFIDTFLSILQSTKKKSLFNRACFYNGLTKLLEATSLVAEMQEELLTLGPQIEQKSKEIEELVEKLHRDSLVVEQVRTLVKQDEEIMAEETKVVEEYARQATEELNAVLPALEKALAALDALDKAHIAELRVYTHPPPLVLTVMNAVCILLQKKPSWATTKLLLADAGFLKKLVTLDKDNLPEKVFLQLKRYVRSPDFSPSKVGLVSIACCSMCHWILALDHYHEVQKLMKPKQIRVTEAQEVLRLAHQKLDEKQRSLALIEEHEQNLEASYQESIAQKEMLATRKQLATQRLHRASILSTALADEMERWKESVNNLDERLQGIMGDALVSAACIIYSGVLSAEYRQQLINECLRLCNENIIPVSPNYSLITAMTEKNEVSKWQNEGLPLDQYSIENAILVKNGQRWPLLIDPQKQAYKWICQMEGDRLRQIHTSDSNYLRTLENAMRIGDSILLQDLAETLDSNLKPILRKEIYSRGGRDFIRIGDAEIEYNHNFR
;
A
#
# COMPACT_ATOMS: atom_id res chain seq x y z
N MET A 1 -61.46 16.76 -1.48
CA MET A 1 -61.47 16.75 0.01
C MET A 1 -60.77 17.98 0.55
N VAL A 2 -59.43 18.10 0.53
CA VAL A 2 -58.71 19.28 1.08
C VAL A 2 -59.19 20.62 0.50
N ALA A 3 -59.36 20.72 -0.82
CA ALA A 3 -59.85 21.96 -1.46
C ALA A 3 -61.23 22.41 -0.97
N GLN A 4 -62.13 21.46 -0.68
CA GLN A 4 -63.46 21.77 -0.14
C GLN A 4 -63.36 22.29 1.30
N VAL A 5 -62.55 21.64 2.13
CA VAL A 5 -62.27 22.10 3.50
C VAL A 5 -61.69 23.51 3.50
N CYS A 6 -60.77 23.82 2.58
CA CYS A 6 -60.23 25.17 2.45
C CYS A 6 -61.33 26.22 2.21
N VAL A 7 -62.29 25.92 1.33
CA VAL A 7 -63.41 26.82 1.03
C VAL A 7 -64.33 26.97 2.24
N GLU A 8 -64.62 25.88 2.95
CA GLU A 8 -65.46 25.88 4.16
C GLU A 8 -64.79 26.65 5.30
N ILE A 9 -63.49 26.48 5.52
CA ILE A 9 -62.70 27.27 6.47
C ILE A 9 -62.79 28.77 6.16
N HIS A 10 -62.63 29.16 4.89
CA HIS A 10 -62.70 30.57 4.49
C HIS A 10 -64.10 31.19 4.72
N LYS A 11 -65.16 30.44 4.40
CA LYS A 11 -66.55 30.85 4.68
C LYS A 11 -66.83 30.94 6.19
N SER A 12 -66.33 29.98 6.96
CA SER A 12 -66.46 29.96 8.41
C SER A 12 -65.72 31.14 9.05
N ALA A 13 -64.49 31.41 8.62
CA ALA A 13 -63.73 32.58 9.06
C ALA A 13 -64.46 33.90 8.77
N SER A 14 -65.11 34.01 7.60
CA SER A 14 -65.94 35.19 7.24
C SER A 14 -67.12 35.35 8.18
N THR A 15 -67.82 34.26 8.48
CA THR A 15 -68.95 34.26 9.42
C THR A 15 -68.51 34.62 10.84
N THR A 16 -67.37 34.10 11.30
CA THR A 16 -66.77 34.42 12.60
C THR A 16 -66.39 35.89 12.67
N MET A 17 -65.86 36.46 11.58
CA MET A 17 -65.50 37.87 11.52
C MET A 17 -66.73 38.80 11.57
N GLU A 18 -67.83 38.44 10.91
CA GLU A 18 -69.09 39.18 11.01
C GLU A 18 -69.65 39.20 12.45
N LYS A 19 -69.53 38.08 13.18
CA LYS A 19 -69.91 38.01 14.60
C LYS A 19 -68.99 38.89 15.44
N TYR A 20 -67.68 38.78 15.24
CA TYR A 20 -66.67 39.57 15.94
C TYR A 20 -66.89 41.08 15.75
N LEU A 21 -67.24 41.51 14.53
CA LEU A 21 -67.59 42.91 14.23
C LEU A 21 -68.82 43.38 15.01
N LYS A 22 -69.88 42.56 15.07
CA LYS A 22 -71.13 42.93 15.78
C LYS A 22 -70.88 43.19 17.26
N GLU A 23 -70.06 42.36 17.89
CA GLU A 23 -69.75 42.39 19.33
C GLU A 23 -68.68 43.42 19.69
N THR A 24 -67.55 43.45 18.98
CA THR A 24 -66.39 44.28 19.36
C THR A 24 -66.31 45.62 18.63
N LYS A 25 -67.14 45.82 17.60
CA LYS A 25 -67.10 46.96 16.67
C LYS A 25 -65.78 47.11 15.90
N ARG A 26 -64.89 46.11 15.95
CA ARG A 26 -63.64 46.07 15.18
C ARG A 26 -63.88 45.36 13.86
N HIS A 27 -63.51 46.01 12.76
CA HIS A 27 -63.71 45.47 11.42
C HIS A 27 -62.41 44.89 10.85
N TYR A 28 -62.47 43.68 10.30
CA TYR A 28 -61.40 43.10 9.48
C TYR A 28 -61.97 42.54 8.19
N TYR A 29 -61.28 42.81 7.08
CA TYR A 29 -61.76 42.43 5.75
C TYR A 29 -61.21 41.07 5.35
N ILE A 30 -62.10 40.09 5.20
CA ILE A 30 -61.78 38.83 4.53
C ILE A 30 -62.09 39.00 3.04
N THR A 31 -61.07 38.79 2.21
CA THR A 31 -61.14 39.02 0.76
C THR A 31 -60.76 37.75 -0.01
N PRO A 32 -61.07 37.65 -1.31
CA PRO A 32 -60.59 36.53 -2.14
C PRO A 32 -59.06 36.41 -2.13
N ASN A 33 -58.33 37.53 -2.00
CA ASN A 33 -56.88 37.50 -1.85
C ASN A 33 -56.43 36.87 -0.51
N SER A 34 -57.22 37.02 0.56
CA SER A 34 -56.97 36.32 1.83
C SER A 34 -57.10 34.80 1.66
N TYR A 35 -58.00 34.33 0.80
CA TYR A 35 -58.10 32.91 0.47
C TYR A 35 -56.86 32.39 -0.26
N LEU A 36 -56.39 33.12 -1.30
CA LEU A 36 -55.18 32.73 -2.04
C LEU A 36 -53.96 32.63 -1.11
N GLN A 37 -53.79 33.62 -0.24
CA GLN A 37 -52.71 33.62 0.75
C GLN A 37 -52.82 32.51 1.78
N PHE A 38 -54.03 32.12 2.15
CA PHE A 38 -54.26 30.95 2.99
C PHE A 38 -53.76 29.67 2.31
N ILE A 39 -54.04 29.50 1.01
CA ILE A 39 -53.53 28.36 0.24
C ILE A 39 -52.01 28.41 0.14
N ASP A 40 -51.42 29.55 -0.19
CA ASP A 40 -49.95 29.68 -0.31
C ASP A 40 -49.25 29.43 1.03
N THR A 41 -49.81 29.94 2.13
CA THR A 41 -49.29 29.73 3.49
C THR A 41 -49.42 28.26 3.89
N PHE A 42 -50.54 27.63 3.59
CA PHE A 42 -50.74 26.19 3.81
C PHE A 42 -49.70 25.35 3.07
N LEU A 43 -49.50 25.59 1.77
CA LEU A 43 -48.53 24.86 0.97
C LEU A 43 -47.10 25.08 1.48
N SER A 44 -46.74 26.32 1.83
CA SER A 44 -45.43 26.66 2.39
C SER A 44 -45.16 25.93 3.71
N ILE A 45 -46.12 25.95 4.64
CA ILE A 45 -46.01 25.28 5.95
C ILE A 45 -45.94 23.76 5.77
N LEU A 46 -46.80 23.20 4.92
CA LEU A 46 -46.81 21.77 4.67
C LEU A 46 -45.47 21.30 4.11
N GLN A 47 -44.92 22.00 3.12
CA GLN A 47 -43.64 21.65 2.50
C GLN A 47 -42.47 21.79 3.48
N SER A 48 -42.39 22.90 4.21
CA SER A 48 -41.28 23.17 5.13
C SER A 48 -41.29 22.18 6.30
N THR A 49 -42.44 21.98 6.95
CA THR A 49 -42.61 21.05 8.07
C THR A 49 -42.39 19.61 7.63
N LYS A 50 -42.91 19.20 6.46
CA LYS A 50 -42.71 17.84 5.94
C LYS A 50 -41.24 17.58 5.66
N LYS A 51 -40.55 18.52 5.02
CA LYS A 51 -39.10 18.40 4.74
C LYS A 51 -38.29 18.27 6.03
N LYS A 52 -38.58 19.11 7.04
CA LYS A 52 -37.90 19.07 8.34
C LYS A 52 -38.15 17.75 9.08
N SER A 53 -39.40 17.29 9.16
CA SER A 53 -39.75 16.03 9.81
C SER A 53 -39.12 14.81 9.11
N LEU A 54 -39.14 14.77 7.78
CA LEU A 54 -38.50 13.70 7.01
C LEU A 54 -36.98 13.68 7.19
N PHE A 55 -36.34 14.85 7.23
CA PHE A 55 -34.91 14.98 7.49
C PHE A 55 -34.56 14.45 8.87
N ASN A 56 -35.26 14.90 9.92
CA ASN A 56 -35.02 14.44 11.29
C ASN A 56 -35.25 12.93 11.42
N ARG A 57 -36.32 12.40 10.80
CA ARG A 57 -36.59 10.97 10.79
C ARG A 57 -35.46 10.18 10.14
N ALA A 58 -34.96 10.65 8.99
CA ALA A 58 -33.84 10.01 8.31
C ALA A 58 -32.56 10.01 9.16
N CYS A 59 -32.26 11.10 9.87
CA CYS A 59 -31.13 11.18 10.77
C CYS A 59 -31.20 10.13 11.89
N PHE A 60 -32.34 10.04 12.59
CA PHE A 60 -32.52 9.04 13.65
C PHE A 60 -32.50 7.61 13.11
N TYR A 61 -33.17 7.36 11.97
CA TYR A 61 -33.20 6.06 11.34
C TYR A 61 -31.80 5.58 10.94
N ASN A 62 -31.02 6.44 10.28
CA ASN A 62 -29.64 6.12 9.90
C ASN A 62 -28.76 5.85 11.13
N GLY A 63 -28.94 6.61 12.20
CA GLY A 63 -28.26 6.37 13.48
C GLY A 63 -28.59 4.99 14.04
N LEU A 64 -29.87 4.62 14.08
CA LEU A 64 -30.33 3.30 14.51
C LEU A 64 -29.76 2.17 13.64
N THR A 65 -29.76 2.32 12.31
CA THR A 65 -29.17 1.32 11.40
C THR A 65 -27.69 1.11 11.71
N LYS A 66 -26.93 2.18 11.93
CA LYS A 66 -25.50 2.08 12.27
C LYS A 66 -25.24 1.44 13.62
N LEU A 67 -26.10 1.68 14.61
CA LEU A 67 -26.03 0.99 15.89
C LEU A 67 -26.30 -0.52 15.73
N LEU A 68 -27.30 -0.90 14.95
CA LEU A 68 -27.60 -2.31 14.68
C LEU A 68 -26.45 -3.01 13.94
N GLU A 69 -25.86 -2.38 12.92
CA GLU A 69 -24.66 -2.88 12.24
C GLU A 69 -23.51 -3.09 13.24
N ALA A 70 -23.28 -2.12 14.14
CA ALA A 70 -22.24 -2.23 15.16
C ALA A 70 -22.51 -3.39 16.13
N THR A 71 -23.75 -3.62 16.54
CA THR A 71 -24.10 -4.77 17.40
C THR A 71 -23.86 -6.11 16.71
N SER A 72 -24.11 -6.21 15.40
CA SER A 72 -23.79 -7.42 14.61
C SER A 72 -22.29 -7.67 14.55
N LEU A 73 -21.49 -6.64 14.27
CA LEU A 73 -20.02 -6.74 14.23
C LEU A 73 -19.43 -7.15 15.59
N VAL A 74 -20.03 -6.71 16.69
CA VAL A 74 -19.62 -7.14 18.04
C VAL A 74 -19.89 -8.63 18.25
N ALA A 75 -21.03 -9.14 17.78
CA ALA A 75 -21.35 -10.57 17.86
C ALA A 75 -20.38 -11.42 17.02
N GLU A 76 -20.07 -10.99 15.80
CA GLU A 76 -19.07 -11.67 14.94
C GLU A 76 -17.68 -11.67 15.59
N MET A 77 -17.26 -10.56 16.19
CA MET A 77 -15.96 -10.47 16.87
C MET A 77 -15.90 -11.33 18.15
N GLN A 78 -17.03 -11.50 18.84
CA GLN A 78 -17.15 -12.44 19.97
C GLN A 78 -16.94 -13.89 19.51
N GLU A 79 -17.56 -14.28 18.40
CA GLU A 79 -17.39 -15.60 17.80
C GLU A 79 -15.94 -15.82 17.33
N GLU A 80 -15.36 -14.84 16.66
CA GLU A 80 -13.97 -14.87 16.22
C GLU A 80 -12.99 -15.11 17.39
N LEU A 81 -13.17 -14.40 18.52
CA LEU A 81 -12.33 -14.59 19.71
C LEU A 81 -12.39 -16.00 20.30
N LEU A 82 -13.55 -16.66 20.22
CA LEU A 82 -13.70 -18.05 20.65
C LEU A 82 -12.87 -19.00 19.79
N THR A 83 -12.73 -18.71 18.49
CA THR A 83 -11.94 -19.54 17.56
C THR A 83 -10.43 -19.28 17.62
N LEU A 84 -10.01 -18.03 17.88
CA LEU A 84 -8.59 -17.65 17.89
C LEU A 84 -7.82 -18.30 19.04
N GLY A 85 -8.46 -18.53 20.20
CA GLY A 85 -7.83 -19.17 21.36
C GLY A 85 -7.25 -20.56 21.04
N PRO A 86 -8.09 -21.52 20.60
CA PRO A 86 -7.66 -22.85 20.20
C PRO A 86 -6.61 -22.85 19.07
N GLN A 87 -6.73 -21.96 18.08
CA GLN A 87 -5.76 -21.87 16.98
C GLN A 87 -4.36 -21.48 17.46
N ILE A 88 -4.25 -20.52 18.39
CA ILE A 88 -2.97 -20.11 18.97
C ILE A 88 -2.36 -21.24 19.78
N GLU A 89 -3.18 -22.00 20.52
CA GLU A 89 -2.70 -23.15 21.29
C GLU A 89 -2.19 -24.26 20.37
N GLN A 90 -2.94 -24.59 19.32
CA GLN A 90 -2.52 -25.57 18.32
C GLN A 90 -1.20 -25.17 17.66
N LYS A 91 -1.08 -23.91 17.19
CA LYS A 91 0.15 -23.39 16.61
C LYS A 91 1.32 -23.38 17.59
N SER A 92 1.06 -23.17 18.88
CA SER A 92 2.10 -23.26 19.91
C SER A 92 2.66 -24.67 20.03
N LYS A 93 1.81 -25.70 20.00
CA LYS A 93 2.24 -27.11 20.01
C LYS A 93 3.03 -27.47 18.73
N GLU A 94 2.56 -27.04 17.56
CA GLU A 94 3.27 -27.23 16.29
C GLU A 94 4.68 -26.60 16.31
N ILE A 95 4.81 -25.40 16.89
CA ILE A 95 6.11 -24.72 17.04
C ILE A 95 7.01 -25.48 18.02
N GLU A 96 6.50 -25.95 19.15
CA GLU A 96 7.28 -26.74 20.12
C GLU A 96 7.86 -28.01 19.46
N GLU A 97 7.06 -28.73 18.67
CA GLU A 97 7.52 -29.89 17.91
C GLU A 97 8.58 -29.55 16.84
N LEU A 98 8.44 -28.41 16.16
CA LEU A 98 9.42 -27.92 15.18
C LEU A 98 10.75 -27.54 15.85
N VAL A 99 10.70 -26.86 17.00
CA VAL A 99 11.90 -26.50 17.77
C VAL A 99 12.67 -27.73 18.20
N GLU A 100 11.98 -28.78 18.68
CA GLU A 100 12.64 -30.02 19.04
C GLU A 100 13.32 -30.70 17.85
N LYS A 101 12.68 -30.73 16.68
CA LYS A 101 13.26 -31.30 15.46
C LYS A 101 14.48 -30.50 15.00
N LEU A 102 14.36 -29.18 14.93
CA LEU A 102 15.44 -28.28 14.51
C LEU A 102 16.64 -28.37 15.44
N HIS A 103 16.42 -28.48 16.76
CA HIS A 103 17.50 -28.67 17.72
C HIS A 103 18.25 -29.99 17.49
N ARG A 104 17.53 -31.09 17.23
CA ARG A 104 18.15 -32.39 16.93
C ARG A 104 18.92 -32.35 15.62
N ASP A 105 18.33 -31.80 14.57
CA ASP A 105 18.93 -31.78 13.22
C ASP A 105 20.15 -30.85 13.16
N SER A 106 20.12 -29.71 13.85
CA SER A 106 21.25 -28.77 13.91
C SER A 106 22.48 -29.37 14.58
N LEU A 107 22.29 -30.17 15.65
CA LEU A 107 23.38 -30.91 16.28
C LEU A 107 24.01 -31.93 15.32
N VAL A 108 23.19 -32.61 14.50
CA VAL A 108 23.67 -33.56 13.50
C VAL A 108 24.41 -32.85 12.37
N VAL A 109 23.86 -31.75 11.84
CA VAL A 109 24.49 -30.95 10.78
C VAL A 109 25.86 -30.45 11.21
N GLU A 110 25.98 -29.85 12.40
CA GLU A 110 27.25 -29.33 12.91
C GLU A 110 28.32 -30.43 13.09
N GLN A 111 27.91 -31.63 13.51
CA GLN A 111 28.82 -32.79 13.57
C GLN A 111 29.31 -33.18 12.18
N VAL A 112 28.42 -33.30 11.19
CA VAL A 112 28.80 -33.66 9.81
C VAL A 112 29.65 -32.56 9.18
N ARG A 113 29.31 -31.28 9.37
CA ARG A 113 30.07 -30.13 8.90
C ARG A 113 31.51 -30.15 9.41
N THR A 114 31.69 -30.44 10.71
CA THR A 114 33.02 -30.54 11.32
C THR A 114 33.84 -31.67 10.70
N LEU A 115 33.22 -32.83 10.45
CA LEU A 115 33.89 -33.98 9.82
C LEU A 115 34.28 -33.71 8.37
N VAL A 116 33.38 -33.13 7.57
CA VAL A 116 33.66 -32.79 6.16
C VAL A 116 34.79 -31.77 6.08
N LYS A 117 34.81 -30.76 6.95
CA LYS A 117 35.89 -29.77 7.00
C LYS A 117 37.26 -30.40 7.34
N GLN A 118 37.29 -31.35 8.26
CA GLN A 118 38.52 -32.09 8.57
C GLN A 118 38.98 -32.91 7.35
N ASP A 119 38.07 -33.59 6.67
CA ASP A 119 38.39 -34.34 5.45
C ASP A 119 38.89 -33.41 4.33
N GLU A 120 38.30 -32.22 4.15
CA GLU A 120 38.75 -31.21 3.19
C GLU A 120 40.18 -30.72 3.48
N GLU A 121 40.50 -30.44 4.74
CA GLU A 121 41.84 -30.01 5.15
C GLU A 121 42.89 -31.09 4.89
N ILE A 122 42.57 -32.36 5.20
CA ILE A 122 43.45 -33.51 4.94
C ILE A 122 43.64 -33.67 3.42
N MET A 123 42.57 -33.63 2.63
CA MET A 123 42.63 -33.77 1.17
C MET A 123 43.41 -32.62 0.51
N ALA A 124 43.29 -31.39 1.03
CA ALA A 124 44.04 -30.25 0.53
C ALA A 124 45.56 -30.42 0.75
N GLU A 125 45.96 -30.97 1.89
CA GLU A 125 47.36 -31.25 2.17
C GLU A 125 47.89 -32.41 1.32
N GLU A 126 47.13 -33.51 1.21
CA GLU A 126 47.49 -34.64 0.33
C GLU A 126 47.61 -34.21 -1.14
N THR A 127 46.71 -33.35 -1.62
CA THR A 127 46.76 -32.78 -2.98
C THR A 127 48.07 -32.01 -3.20
N LYS A 128 48.44 -31.12 -2.27
CA LYS A 128 49.70 -30.36 -2.37
C LYS A 128 50.93 -31.28 -2.42
N VAL A 129 50.95 -32.34 -1.60
CA VAL A 129 52.07 -33.28 -1.57
C VAL A 129 52.20 -34.02 -2.91
N VAL A 130 51.09 -34.49 -3.49
CA VAL A 130 51.09 -35.17 -4.78
C VAL A 130 51.46 -34.23 -5.93
N GLU A 131 50.95 -32.99 -5.93
CA GLU A 131 51.29 -31.96 -6.92
C GLU A 131 52.76 -31.58 -6.86
N GLU A 132 53.32 -31.38 -5.66
CA GLU A 132 54.73 -31.07 -5.48
C GLU A 132 55.62 -32.24 -5.94
N TYR A 133 55.24 -33.47 -5.64
CA TYR A 133 55.96 -34.67 -6.11
C TYR A 133 55.89 -34.81 -7.64
N ALA A 134 54.74 -34.53 -8.25
CA ALA A 134 54.57 -34.51 -9.70
C ALA A 134 55.38 -33.39 -10.37
N ARG A 135 55.45 -32.21 -9.74
CA ARG A 135 56.24 -31.07 -10.19
C ARG A 135 57.72 -31.40 -10.18
N GLN A 136 58.25 -31.92 -9.07
CA GLN A 136 59.65 -32.36 -8.96
C GLN A 136 59.99 -33.42 -10.01
N ALA A 137 59.10 -34.40 -10.22
CA ALA A 137 59.30 -35.42 -11.24
C ALA A 137 59.35 -34.82 -12.67
N THR A 138 58.55 -33.79 -12.94
CA THR A 138 58.52 -33.12 -14.25
C THR A 138 59.73 -32.22 -14.47
N GLU A 139 60.17 -31.50 -13.42
CA GLU A 139 61.35 -30.64 -13.45
C GLU A 139 62.65 -31.45 -13.70
N GLU A 140 62.82 -32.60 -13.04
CA GLU A 140 63.97 -33.48 -13.24
C GLU A 140 64.07 -34.01 -14.68
N LEU A 141 62.93 -34.31 -15.32
CA LEU A 141 62.89 -34.70 -16.73
C LEU A 141 63.19 -33.52 -17.66
N ASN A 142 62.58 -32.36 -17.38
CA ASN A 142 62.75 -31.14 -18.20
C ASN A 142 64.15 -30.54 -18.09
N ALA A 143 64.94 -30.86 -17.06
CA ALA A 143 66.32 -30.41 -16.96
C ALA A 143 67.22 -30.99 -18.06
N VAL A 144 66.92 -32.20 -18.55
CA VAL A 144 67.80 -32.93 -19.49
C VAL A 144 67.32 -32.86 -20.94
N LEU A 145 66.02 -32.64 -21.17
CA LEU A 145 65.45 -32.51 -22.52
C LEU A 145 66.10 -31.41 -23.37
N PRO A 146 66.37 -30.18 -22.87
CA PRO A 146 66.98 -29.12 -23.68
C PRO A 146 68.41 -29.45 -24.13
N ALA A 147 69.17 -30.15 -23.29
CA ALA A 147 70.53 -30.57 -23.61
C ALA A 147 70.54 -31.62 -24.73
N LEU A 148 69.58 -32.56 -24.69
CA LEU A 148 69.40 -33.56 -25.75
C LEU A 148 68.91 -32.94 -27.05
N GLU A 149 67.93 -32.04 -27.00
CA GLU A 149 67.40 -31.34 -28.18
C GLU A 149 68.48 -30.47 -28.86
N LYS A 150 69.29 -29.77 -28.08
CA LYS A 150 70.43 -29.00 -28.58
C LYS A 150 71.46 -29.91 -29.27
N ALA A 151 71.70 -31.10 -28.73
CA ALA A 151 72.63 -32.04 -29.32
C ALA A 151 72.08 -32.71 -30.59
N LEU A 152 70.77 -32.98 -30.65
CA LEU A 152 70.07 -33.44 -31.86
C LEU A 152 70.09 -32.38 -32.97
N ALA A 153 69.85 -31.11 -32.63
CA ALA A 153 69.95 -30.01 -33.58
C ALA A 153 71.37 -29.84 -34.14
N ALA A 154 72.40 -29.99 -33.30
CA ALA A 154 73.80 -29.96 -33.73
C ALA A 154 74.21 -31.14 -34.62
N LEU A 155 73.49 -32.27 -34.51
CA LEU A 155 73.67 -33.46 -35.35
C LEU A 155 72.96 -33.30 -36.70
N ASP A 156 71.76 -32.71 -36.73
CA ASP A 156 71.00 -32.43 -37.94
C ASP A 156 71.64 -31.32 -38.79
N ALA A 157 72.35 -30.38 -38.14
CA ALA A 157 73.12 -29.32 -38.80
C ALA A 157 74.39 -29.81 -39.55
N LEU A 158 74.72 -31.11 -39.53
CA LEU A 158 75.88 -31.65 -40.22
C LEU A 158 75.62 -31.87 -41.72
N ASP A 159 76.37 -31.17 -42.58
CA ASP A 159 76.32 -31.39 -44.03
C ASP A 159 77.02 -32.67 -44.53
N LYS A 160 76.63 -33.14 -45.72
CA LYS A 160 77.22 -34.30 -46.42
C LYS A 160 78.74 -34.22 -46.59
N ALA A 161 79.30 -33.01 -46.65
CA ALA A 161 80.73 -32.78 -46.77
C ALA A 161 81.51 -33.23 -45.51
N HIS A 162 80.97 -32.98 -44.32
CA HIS A 162 81.59 -33.37 -43.05
C HIS A 162 81.63 -34.90 -42.86
N ILE A 163 80.64 -35.62 -43.43
CA ILE A 163 80.62 -37.09 -43.45
C ILE A 163 81.59 -37.65 -44.50
N ALA A 164 81.75 -36.96 -45.64
CA ALA A 164 82.71 -37.35 -46.68
C ALA A 164 84.16 -37.32 -46.17
N GLU A 165 84.52 -36.37 -45.31
CA GLU A 165 85.84 -36.28 -44.65
C GLU A 165 86.18 -37.58 -43.89
N LEU A 166 85.22 -38.14 -43.16
CA LEU A 166 85.41 -39.36 -42.38
C LEU A 166 85.57 -40.62 -43.25
N ARG A 167 85.05 -40.62 -44.49
CA ARG A 167 85.13 -41.76 -45.41
C ARG A 167 86.52 -41.94 -46.04
N VAL A 168 87.29 -40.86 -46.15
CA VAL A 168 88.60 -40.86 -46.81
C VAL A 168 89.67 -41.59 -45.99
N TYR A 169 89.51 -41.70 -44.67
CA TYR A 169 90.48 -42.36 -43.81
C TYR A 169 90.71 -43.85 -44.19
N THR A 170 91.94 -44.18 -44.61
CA THR A 170 92.42 -45.55 -44.79
C THR A 170 92.63 -46.21 -43.43
N HIS A 171 93.32 -45.51 -42.51
CA HIS A 171 93.45 -45.82 -41.09
C HIS A 171 92.92 -44.63 -40.25
N PRO A 172 91.83 -44.80 -39.48
CA PRO A 172 91.22 -43.69 -38.75
C PRO A 172 92.06 -43.30 -37.51
N PRO A 173 92.09 -42.00 -37.15
CA PRO A 173 92.63 -41.58 -35.87
C PRO A 173 91.94 -42.31 -34.69
N PRO A 174 92.67 -42.66 -33.61
CA PRO A 174 92.11 -43.41 -32.49
C PRO A 174 90.83 -42.80 -31.88
N LEU A 175 90.78 -41.46 -31.77
CA LEU A 175 89.62 -40.72 -31.26
C LEU A 175 88.39 -40.85 -32.18
N VAL A 176 88.57 -40.72 -33.50
CA VAL A 176 87.51 -40.88 -34.51
C VAL A 176 86.99 -42.31 -34.52
N LEU A 177 87.87 -43.31 -34.44
CA LEU A 177 87.49 -44.71 -34.33
C LEU A 177 86.66 -44.98 -33.08
N THR A 178 87.00 -44.34 -31.96
CA THR A 178 86.30 -44.50 -30.66
C THR A 178 84.89 -43.92 -30.72
N VAL A 179 84.71 -42.72 -31.29
CA VAL A 179 83.40 -42.09 -31.50
C VAL A 179 82.55 -42.89 -32.48
N MET A 180 83.12 -43.34 -33.60
CA MET A 180 82.37 -44.10 -34.58
C MET A 180 82.00 -45.51 -34.09
N ASN A 181 82.84 -46.14 -33.26
CA ASN A 181 82.47 -47.39 -32.59
C ASN A 181 81.31 -47.18 -31.60
N ALA A 182 81.29 -46.06 -30.88
CA ALA A 182 80.17 -45.69 -30.01
C ALA A 182 78.87 -45.45 -30.80
N VAL A 183 78.94 -44.81 -31.97
CA VAL A 183 77.80 -44.67 -32.89
C VAL A 183 77.32 -46.03 -33.43
N CYS A 184 78.25 -46.92 -33.81
CA CYS A 184 77.91 -48.28 -34.24
C CYS A 184 77.16 -49.06 -33.16
N ILE A 185 77.55 -48.90 -31.90
CA ILE A 185 76.90 -49.55 -30.74
C ILE A 185 75.47 -49.03 -30.57
N LEU A 186 75.25 -47.71 -30.64
CA LEU A 186 73.91 -47.10 -30.58
C LEU A 186 72.99 -47.57 -31.71
N LEU A 187 73.53 -47.77 -32.92
CA LEU A 187 72.82 -48.35 -34.06
C LEU A 187 72.73 -49.89 -34.04
N GLN A 188 73.16 -50.53 -32.95
CA GLN A 188 73.15 -51.99 -32.74
C GLN A 188 73.92 -52.78 -33.82
N LYS A 189 75.03 -52.24 -34.30
CA LYS A 189 75.94 -52.88 -35.26
C LYS A 189 77.29 -53.21 -34.61
N LYS A 190 77.98 -54.24 -35.12
CA LYS A 190 79.28 -54.67 -34.57
C LYS A 190 80.31 -53.53 -34.66
N PRO A 191 80.96 -53.13 -33.55
CA PRO A 191 81.95 -52.04 -33.53
C PRO A 191 83.21 -52.49 -34.26
N SER A 192 83.28 -52.20 -35.55
CA SER A 192 84.45 -52.43 -36.38
C SER A 192 84.53 -51.35 -37.45
N TRP A 193 85.75 -50.95 -37.82
CA TRP A 193 85.95 -49.93 -38.85
C TRP A 193 85.35 -50.34 -40.22
N ALA A 194 85.33 -51.64 -40.52
CA ALA A 194 84.67 -52.17 -41.72
C ALA A 194 83.15 -51.91 -41.68
N THR A 195 82.52 -52.11 -40.52
CA THR A 195 81.09 -51.81 -40.31
C THR A 195 80.83 -50.29 -40.38
N THR A 196 81.71 -49.50 -39.76
CA THR A 196 81.63 -48.03 -39.74
C THR A 196 81.70 -47.45 -41.15
N LYS A 197 82.60 -47.93 -42.01
CA LYS A 197 82.70 -47.49 -43.42
C LYS A 197 81.42 -47.78 -44.20
N LEU A 198 80.79 -48.93 -43.95
CA LEU A 198 79.52 -49.29 -44.58
C LEU A 198 78.37 -48.38 -44.11
N LEU A 199 78.35 -47.99 -42.84
CA LEU A 199 77.38 -47.05 -42.29
C LEU A 199 77.59 -45.62 -42.81
N LEU A 200 78.83 -45.16 -42.93
CA LEU A 200 79.15 -43.84 -43.50
C LEU A 200 78.88 -43.75 -45.01
N ALA A 201 78.81 -44.89 -45.72
CA ALA A 201 78.48 -44.94 -47.14
C ALA A 201 76.97 -44.83 -47.41
N ASP A 202 76.12 -45.06 -46.40
CA ASP A 202 74.67 -44.95 -46.50
C ASP A 202 74.22 -43.48 -46.54
N ALA A 203 73.49 -43.10 -47.60
CA ALA A 203 72.97 -41.75 -47.78
C ALA A 203 71.95 -41.33 -46.69
N GLY A 204 71.36 -42.29 -45.96
CA GLY A 204 70.42 -42.07 -44.87
C GLY A 204 71.03 -42.06 -43.46
N PHE A 205 72.36 -42.12 -43.32
CA PHE A 205 73.04 -42.29 -42.03
C PHE A 205 72.67 -41.23 -40.98
N LEU A 206 72.72 -39.93 -41.31
CA LEU A 206 72.37 -38.85 -40.37
C LEU A 206 70.90 -38.89 -39.95
N LYS A 207 69.99 -39.11 -40.89
CA LYS A 207 68.55 -39.25 -40.58
C LYS A 207 68.31 -40.39 -39.59
N LYS A 208 69.00 -41.52 -39.74
CA LYS A 208 68.89 -42.66 -38.80
C LYS A 208 69.38 -42.33 -37.39
N LEU A 209 70.32 -41.40 -37.22
CA LEU A 209 70.77 -40.96 -35.90
C LEU A 209 69.79 -39.97 -35.27
N VAL A 210 69.24 -39.04 -36.06
CA VAL A 210 68.26 -38.04 -35.58
C VAL A 210 66.91 -38.69 -35.25
N THR A 211 66.45 -39.66 -36.06
CA THR A 211 65.20 -40.39 -35.83
C THR A 211 65.37 -41.62 -34.93
N LEU A 212 66.50 -41.75 -34.23
CA LEU A 212 66.72 -42.87 -33.32
C LEU A 212 65.73 -42.77 -32.16
N ASP A 213 64.99 -43.85 -31.92
CA ASP A 213 64.04 -43.93 -30.80
C ASP A 213 64.80 -43.94 -29.47
N LYS A 214 64.92 -42.76 -28.87
CA LYS A 214 65.63 -42.51 -27.61
C LYS A 214 65.03 -43.26 -26.41
N ASP A 215 63.75 -43.63 -26.46
CA ASP A 215 63.00 -44.16 -25.32
C ASP A 215 62.98 -45.69 -25.25
N ASN A 216 63.29 -46.36 -26.37
CA ASN A 216 63.16 -47.81 -26.56
C ASN A 216 64.49 -48.55 -26.85
N LEU A 217 65.64 -47.90 -26.61
CA LEU A 217 66.95 -48.53 -26.77
C LEU A 217 67.24 -49.55 -25.66
N PRO A 218 67.74 -50.77 -25.97
CA PRO A 218 68.04 -51.77 -24.95
C PRO A 218 69.18 -51.33 -24.00
N GLU A 219 69.04 -51.58 -22.70
CA GLU A 219 70.06 -51.30 -21.66
C GLU A 219 71.46 -51.88 -22.02
N LYS A 220 71.48 -53.00 -22.74
CA LYS A 220 72.70 -53.65 -23.22
C LYS A 220 73.56 -52.72 -24.09
N VAL A 221 72.94 -51.82 -24.85
CA VAL A 221 73.58 -50.85 -25.73
C VAL A 221 74.32 -49.79 -24.90
N PHE A 222 73.64 -49.20 -23.91
CA PHE A 222 74.24 -48.20 -23.01
C PHE A 222 75.34 -48.79 -22.12
N LEU A 223 75.21 -50.05 -21.71
CA LEU A 223 76.27 -50.73 -20.94
C LEU A 223 77.57 -50.90 -21.76
N GLN A 224 77.45 -51.17 -23.07
CA GLN A 224 78.60 -51.19 -23.97
C GLN A 224 79.14 -49.77 -24.23
N LEU A 225 78.26 -48.78 -24.33
CA LEU A 225 78.58 -47.37 -24.52
C LEU A 225 79.37 -46.76 -23.35
N LYS A 226 79.07 -47.15 -22.11
CA LYS A 226 79.78 -46.70 -20.89
C LYS A 226 81.29 -46.93 -20.92
N ARG A 227 81.76 -47.94 -21.66
CA ARG A 227 83.21 -48.20 -21.84
C ARG A 227 83.91 -47.09 -22.62
N TYR A 228 83.18 -46.40 -23.47
CA TYR A 228 83.68 -45.30 -24.31
C TYR A 228 83.46 -43.95 -23.63
N VAL A 229 82.24 -43.72 -23.10
CA VAL A 229 81.84 -42.46 -22.46
C VAL A 229 82.66 -42.16 -21.18
N ARG A 230 83.09 -43.17 -20.43
CA ARG A 230 83.93 -42.99 -19.23
C ARG A 230 85.40 -42.68 -19.53
N SER A 231 85.84 -42.81 -20.78
CA SER A 231 87.22 -42.49 -21.15
C SER A 231 87.42 -40.97 -21.11
N PRO A 232 88.46 -40.45 -20.42
CA PRO A 232 88.73 -39.01 -20.35
C PRO A 232 89.07 -38.39 -21.72
N ASP A 233 89.29 -39.22 -22.74
CA ASP A 233 89.55 -38.80 -24.12
C ASP A 233 88.26 -38.68 -24.96
N PHE A 234 87.12 -39.14 -24.45
CA PHE A 234 85.81 -39.04 -25.11
C PHE A 234 85.09 -37.74 -24.73
N SER A 235 85.67 -36.60 -25.13
CA SER A 235 85.11 -35.27 -24.87
C SER A 235 84.90 -34.49 -26.17
N PRO A 236 83.78 -33.77 -26.36
CA PRO A 236 83.51 -32.99 -27.57
C PRO A 236 84.62 -31.98 -27.89
N SER A 237 85.24 -31.37 -26.87
CA SER A 237 86.34 -30.40 -27.06
C SER A 237 87.62 -31.03 -27.62
N LYS A 238 87.96 -32.25 -27.19
CA LYS A 238 89.13 -32.99 -27.69
C LYS A 238 88.88 -33.57 -29.08
N VAL A 239 87.68 -34.10 -29.32
CA VAL A 239 87.29 -34.70 -30.61
C VAL A 239 87.10 -33.64 -31.68
N GLY A 240 86.61 -32.44 -31.33
CA GLY A 240 86.42 -31.33 -32.25
C GLY A 240 87.70 -30.76 -32.86
N LEU A 241 88.87 -30.99 -32.23
CA LEU A 241 90.17 -30.67 -32.81
C LEU A 241 90.54 -31.59 -33.98
N VAL A 242 89.91 -32.76 -34.06
CA VAL A 242 90.20 -33.80 -35.08
C VAL A 242 89.10 -33.86 -36.14
N SER A 243 87.83 -33.74 -35.76
CA SER A 243 86.72 -33.69 -36.71
C SER A 243 85.47 -33.04 -36.11
N ILE A 244 84.87 -32.12 -36.87
CA ILE A 244 83.63 -31.42 -36.51
C ILE A 244 82.45 -32.41 -36.47
N ALA A 245 82.36 -33.34 -37.43
CA ALA A 245 81.31 -34.36 -37.44
C ALA A 245 81.37 -35.28 -36.22
N CYS A 246 82.58 -35.73 -35.84
CA CYS A 246 82.74 -36.54 -34.63
C CYS A 246 82.48 -35.74 -33.35
N CYS A 247 82.67 -34.42 -33.35
CA CYS A 247 82.33 -33.56 -32.21
C CYS A 247 80.82 -33.55 -31.94
N SER A 248 79.99 -33.26 -32.96
CA SER A 248 78.53 -33.26 -32.82
C SER A 248 78.00 -34.66 -32.46
N MET A 249 78.54 -35.72 -33.06
CA MET A 249 78.18 -37.10 -32.70
C MET A 249 78.59 -37.43 -31.25
N CYS A 250 79.76 -37.00 -30.80
CA CYS A 250 80.20 -37.17 -29.41
C CYS A 250 79.28 -36.43 -28.42
N HIS A 251 78.90 -35.18 -28.74
CA HIS A 251 78.00 -34.40 -27.89
C HIS A 251 76.60 -35.03 -27.81
N TRP A 252 76.06 -35.52 -28.93
CA TRP A 252 74.80 -36.26 -28.98
C TRP A 252 74.83 -37.57 -28.19
N ILE A 253 75.92 -38.35 -28.31
CA ILE A 253 76.11 -39.60 -27.55
C ILE A 253 76.11 -39.32 -26.04
N LEU A 254 76.81 -38.27 -25.60
CA LEU A 254 76.87 -37.88 -24.19
C LEU A 254 75.52 -37.37 -23.66
N ALA A 255 74.80 -36.56 -24.44
CA ALA A 255 73.48 -36.07 -24.07
C ALA A 255 72.43 -37.21 -24.02
N LEU A 256 72.54 -38.19 -24.92
CA LEU A 256 71.68 -39.37 -24.96
C LEU A 256 71.94 -40.33 -23.79
N ASP A 257 73.21 -40.54 -23.42
CA ASP A 257 73.58 -41.34 -22.22
C ASP A 257 73.07 -40.66 -20.93
N HIS A 258 73.21 -39.34 -20.82
CA HIS A 258 72.68 -38.57 -19.69
C HIS A 258 71.15 -38.62 -19.62
N TYR A 259 70.46 -38.48 -20.76
CA TYR A 259 69.01 -38.63 -20.86
C TYR A 259 68.56 -40.03 -20.43
N HIS A 260 69.22 -41.09 -20.89
CA HIS A 260 68.88 -42.47 -20.54
C HIS A 260 69.05 -42.75 -19.04
N GLU A 261 70.14 -42.27 -18.42
CA GLU A 261 70.35 -42.40 -16.97
C GLU A 261 69.26 -41.68 -16.16
N VAL A 262 68.89 -40.45 -16.55
CA VAL A 262 67.81 -39.71 -15.89
C VAL A 262 66.45 -40.38 -16.14
N GLN A 263 66.16 -40.81 -17.37
CA GLN A 263 64.91 -41.50 -17.71
C GLN A 263 64.75 -42.81 -16.94
N LYS A 264 65.82 -43.56 -16.70
CA LYS A 264 65.83 -44.77 -15.88
C LYS A 264 65.46 -44.49 -14.42
N LEU A 265 65.92 -43.37 -13.86
CA LEU A 265 65.54 -42.92 -12.52
C LEU A 265 64.11 -42.34 -12.49
N MET A 266 63.66 -41.76 -13.59
CA MET A 266 62.36 -41.09 -13.71
C MET A 266 61.18 -42.03 -13.96
N LYS A 267 61.33 -43.10 -14.74
CA LYS A 267 60.27 -44.09 -15.01
C LYS A 267 59.56 -44.59 -13.72
N PRO A 268 60.27 -45.03 -12.66
CA PRO A 268 59.60 -45.44 -11.43
C PRO A 268 58.95 -44.26 -10.67
N LYS A 269 59.51 -43.06 -10.73
CA LYS A 269 58.88 -41.86 -10.13
C LYS A 269 57.59 -41.49 -10.86
N GLN A 270 57.56 -41.55 -12.20
CA GLN A 270 56.37 -41.30 -13.01
C GLN A 270 55.23 -42.28 -12.71
N ILE A 271 55.53 -43.57 -12.59
CA ILE A 271 54.53 -44.59 -12.21
C ILE A 271 53.93 -44.25 -10.83
N ARG A 272 54.79 -43.92 -9.85
CA ARG A 272 54.33 -43.51 -8.50
C ARG A 272 53.48 -42.24 -8.52
N VAL A 273 53.82 -41.26 -9.36
CA VAL A 273 53.01 -40.05 -9.56
C VAL A 273 51.64 -40.43 -10.12
N THR A 274 51.58 -41.29 -11.14
CA THR A 274 50.29 -41.71 -11.73
C THR A 274 49.43 -42.53 -10.75
N GLU A 275 50.04 -43.39 -9.94
CA GLU A 275 49.35 -44.15 -8.89
C GLU A 275 48.81 -43.21 -7.80
N ALA A 276 49.63 -42.25 -7.34
CA ALA A 276 49.23 -41.28 -6.33
C ALA A 276 48.12 -40.34 -6.84
N GLN A 277 48.18 -39.92 -8.11
CA GLN A 277 47.14 -39.13 -8.76
C GLN A 277 45.81 -39.89 -8.86
N GLU A 278 45.84 -41.19 -9.16
CA GLU A 278 44.62 -42.01 -9.24
C GLU A 278 43.99 -42.24 -7.85
N VAL A 279 44.81 -42.48 -6.82
CA VAL A 279 44.34 -42.55 -5.43
C VAL A 279 43.72 -41.22 -5.01
N LEU A 280 44.37 -40.11 -5.31
CA LEU A 280 43.86 -38.76 -5.03
C LEU A 280 42.54 -38.50 -5.76
N ARG A 281 42.42 -38.93 -7.03
CA ARG A 281 41.17 -38.80 -7.81
C ARG A 281 40.00 -39.54 -7.15
N LEU A 282 40.22 -40.78 -6.68
CA LEU A 282 39.20 -41.55 -5.96
C LEU A 282 38.85 -40.92 -4.60
N ALA A 283 39.82 -40.32 -3.93
CA ALA A 283 39.59 -39.63 -2.66
C ALA A 283 38.76 -38.35 -2.85
N HIS A 284 39.05 -37.55 -3.89
CA HIS A 284 38.23 -36.39 -4.30
C HIS A 284 36.79 -36.78 -4.62
N GLN A 285 36.56 -37.90 -5.33
CA GLN A 285 35.20 -38.37 -5.60
C GLN A 285 34.40 -38.67 -4.33
N LYS A 286 35.04 -39.27 -3.32
CA LYS A 286 34.39 -39.54 -2.03
C LYS A 286 34.15 -38.25 -1.24
N LEU A 287 35.06 -37.29 -1.32
CA LEU A 287 34.88 -35.97 -0.69
C LEU A 287 33.70 -35.23 -1.33
N ASP A 288 33.61 -35.22 -2.65
CA ASP A 288 32.48 -34.63 -3.40
C ASP A 288 31.14 -35.24 -2.98
N GLU A 289 31.07 -36.57 -2.80
CA GLU A 289 29.87 -37.25 -2.31
C GLU A 289 29.48 -36.81 -0.89
N LYS A 290 30.45 -36.65 0.01
CA LYS A 290 30.22 -36.15 1.37
C LYS A 290 29.79 -34.69 1.36
N GLN A 291 30.41 -33.84 0.55
CA GLN A 291 30.04 -32.42 0.38
C GLN A 291 28.63 -32.27 -0.16
N ARG A 292 28.24 -33.06 -1.17
CA ARG A 292 26.85 -33.09 -1.68
C ARG A 292 25.86 -33.51 -0.60
N SER A 293 26.20 -34.53 0.18
CA SER A 293 25.36 -34.99 1.29
C SER A 293 25.21 -33.90 2.35
N LEU A 294 26.29 -33.19 2.70
CA LEU A 294 26.25 -32.04 3.61
C LEU A 294 25.34 -30.94 3.07
N ALA A 295 25.48 -30.57 1.79
CA ALA A 295 24.67 -29.53 1.16
C ALA A 295 23.16 -29.85 1.21
N LEU A 296 22.78 -31.12 0.99
CA LEU A 296 21.38 -31.55 1.08
C LEU A 296 20.81 -31.45 2.51
N ILE A 297 21.62 -31.79 3.52
CA ILE A 297 21.19 -31.70 4.93
C ILE A 297 21.11 -30.24 5.36
N GLU A 298 22.07 -29.38 4.95
CA GLU A 298 22.03 -27.94 5.21
C GLU A 298 20.83 -27.27 4.53
N GLU A 299 20.47 -27.67 3.30
CA GLU A 299 19.26 -27.20 2.62
C GLU A 299 17.99 -27.62 3.39
N HIS A 300 17.95 -28.85 3.92
CA HIS A 300 16.84 -29.30 4.75
C HIS A 300 16.73 -28.49 6.04
N GLU A 301 17.83 -28.24 6.74
CA GLU A 301 17.88 -27.40 7.95
C GLU A 301 17.39 -25.98 7.67
N GLN A 302 17.82 -25.36 6.57
CA GLN A 302 17.36 -24.04 6.15
C GLN A 302 15.85 -24.00 5.88
N ASN A 303 15.31 -25.03 5.23
CA ASN A 303 13.86 -25.13 4.98
C ASN A 303 13.07 -25.31 6.29
N LEU A 304 13.60 -26.06 7.26
CA LEU A 304 13.00 -26.21 8.59
C LEU A 304 13.03 -24.89 9.36
N GLU A 305 14.15 -24.17 9.35
CA GLU A 305 14.27 -22.85 9.98
C GLU A 305 13.29 -21.85 9.35
N ALA A 306 13.16 -21.83 8.02
CA ALA A 306 12.18 -20.99 7.34
C ALA A 306 10.73 -21.33 7.75
N SER A 307 10.39 -22.61 7.84
CA SER A 307 9.06 -23.07 8.28
C SER A 307 8.77 -22.72 9.74
N TYR A 308 9.79 -22.76 10.60
CA TYR A 308 9.71 -22.34 12.00
C TYR A 308 9.46 -20.83 12.12
N GLN A 309 10.23 -20.00 11.41
CA GLN A 309 10.05 -18.55 11.40
C GLN A 309 8.67 -18.16 10.87
N GLU A 310 8.19 -18.82 9.81
CA GLU A 310 6.83 -18.62 9.30
C GLU A 310 5.77 -18.97 10.36
N SER A 311 5.93 -20.10 11.05
CA SER A 311 4.99 -20.54 12.08
C SER A 311 4.95 -19.58 13.27
N ILE A 312 6.10 -19.05 13.69
CA ILE A 312 6.18 -17.98 14.72
C ILE A 312 5.46 -16.73 14.25
N ALA A 313 5.74 -16.25 13.04
CA ALA A 313 5.08 -15.06 12.50
C ALA A 313 3.56 -15.23 12.44
N GLN A 314 3.07 -16.42 12.04
CA GLN A 314 1.64 -16.74 12.07
C GLN A 314 1.07 -16.71 13.49
N LYS A 315 1.76 -17.31 14.47
CA LYS A 315 1.33 -17.28 15.89
C LYS A 315 1.29 -15.86 16.44
N GLU A 316 2.29 -15.04 16.17
CA GLU A 316 2.32 -13.63 16.59
C GLU A 316 1.22 -12.81 15.93
N MET A 317 0.94 -13.04 14.65
CA MET A 317 -0.17 -12.41 13.93
C MET A 317 -1.52 -12.77 14.58
N LEU A 318 -1.74 -14.05 14.88
CA LEU A 318 -2.96 -14.52 15.57
C LEU A 318 -3.07 -13.91 16.99
N ALA A 319 -1.97 -13.85 17.74
CA ALA A 319 -1.93 -13.24 19.08
C ALA A 319 -2.25 -11.74 19.03
N THR A 320 -1.66 -11.01 18.08
CA THR A 320 -1.94 -9.59 17.84
C THR A 320 -3.40 -9.37 17.47
N ARG A 321 -3.95 -10.21 16.58
CA ARG A 321 -5.36 -10.18 16.18
C ARG A 321 -6.29 -10.41 17.37
N LYS A 322 -6.00 -11.38 18.23
CA LYS A 322 -6.74 -11.65 19.48
C LYS A 322 -6.69 -10.47 20.45
N GLN A 323 -5.53 -9.84 20.62
CA GLN A 323 -5.38 -8.66 21.49
C GLN A 323 -6.21 -7.49 20.96
N LEU A 324 -6.12 -7.20 19.65
CA LEU A 324 -6.87 -6.12 19.01
C LEU A 324 -8.39 -6.37 19.10
N ALA A 325 -8.84 -7.59 18.82
CA ALA A 325 -10.25 -7.96 18.94
C ALA A 325 -10.75 -7.81 20.38
N THR A 326 -9.98 -8.26 21.38
CA THR A 326 -10.33 -8.06 22.80
C THR A 326 -10.47 -6.58 23.16
N GLN A 327 -9.54 -5.73 22.73
CA GLN A 327 -9.60 -4.29 22.99
C GLN A 327 -10.80 -3.63 22.30
N ARG A 328 -11.07 -4.00 21.05
CA ARG A 328 -12.23 -3.49 20.29
C ARG A 328 -13.53 -3.90 20.93
N LEU A 329 -13.67 -5.16 21.33
CA LEU A 329 -14.85 -5.68 22.01
C LEU A 329 -15.08 -4.98 23.36
N HIS A 330 -14.02 -4.76 24.13
CA HIS A 330 -14.13 -4.01 25.40
C HIS A 330 -14.68 -2.59 25.16
N ARG A 331 -14.12 -1.86 24.20
CA ARG A 331 -14.62 -0.52 23.83
C ARG A 331 -16.05 -0.55 23.32
N ALA A 332 -16.38 -1.56 22.49
CA ALA A 332 -17.72 -1.72 21.95
C ALA A 332 -18.75 -2.07 23.03
N SER A 333 -18.37 -2.82 24.07
CA SER A 333 -19.21 -3.12 25.22
C SER A 333 -19.55 -1.83 26.01
N ILE A 334 -18.55 -0.97 26.25
CA ILE A 334 -18.78 0.35 26.88
C ILE A 334 -19.72 1.19 26.04
N LEU A 335 -19.47 1.30 24.73
CA LEU A 335 -20.31 2.07 23.80
C LEU A 335 -21.73 1.51 23.71
N SER A 336 -21.89 0.19 23.64
CA SER A 336 -23.19 -0.47 23.58
C SER A 336 -24.01 -0.19 24.83
N THR A 337 -23.37 -0.12 26.00
CA THR A 337 -24.05 0.19 27.26
C THR A 337 -24.44 1.67 27.29
N ALA A 338 -23.53 2.55 26.88
CA ALA A 338 -23.74 3.99 26.88
C ALA A 338 -24.74 4.48 25.81
N LEU A 339 -25.04 3.68 24.79
CA LEU A 339 -25.95 4.02 23.69
C LEU A 339 -27.27 3.22 23.73
N ALA A 340 -27.45 2.34 24.72
CA ALA A 340 -28.64 1.51 24.83
C ALA A 340 -29.90 2.37 25.03
N ASP A 341 -29.83 3.32 25.96
CA ASP A 341 -30.93 4.25 26.25
C ASP A 341 -31.19 5.19 25.05
N GLU A 342 -30.13 5.68 24.40
CA GLU A 342 -30.22 6.53 23.22
C GLU A 342 -30.88 5.80 22.05
N MET A 343 -30.60 4.51 21.87
CA MET A 343 -31.22 3.69 20.85
C MET A 343 -32.74 3.58 21.06
N GLU A 344 -33.19 3.37 22.31
CA GLU A 344 -34.62 3.36 22.63
C GLU A 344 -35.26 4.73 22.40
N ARG A 345 -34.61 5.82 22.83
CA ARG A 345 -35.09 7.19 22.59
C ARG A 345 -35.18 7.54 21.11
N TRP A 346 -34.20 7.14 20.29
CA TRP A 346 -34.23 7.39 18.85
C TRP A 346 -35.33 6.60 18.16
N LYS A 347 -35.57 5.35 18.58
CA LYS A 347 -36.68 4.53 18.09
C LYS A 347 -38.03 5.18 18.42
N GLU A 348 -38.21 5.64 19.65
CA GLU A 348 -39.40 6.39 20.06
C GLU A 348 -39.55 7.69 19.25
N SER A 349 -38.45 8.42 19.03
CA SER A 349 -38.44 9.65 18.23
C SER A 349 -38.86 9.41 16.77
N VAL A 350 -38.41 8.30 16.16
CA VAL A 350 -38.84 7.91 14.81
C VAL A 350 -40.33 7.60 14.78
N ASN A 351 -40.83 6.80 15.74
CA ASN A 351 -42.26 6.48 15.84
C ASN A 351 -43.12 7.75 15.99
N ASN A 352 -42.73 8.65 16.90
CA ASN A 352 -43.41 9.92 17.12
C ASN A 352 -43.39 10.81 15.87
N LEU A 353 -42.28 10.83 15.11
CA LEU A 353 -42.21 11.56 13.84
C LEU A 353 -43.09 10.93 12.76
N ASP A 354 -43.19 9.61 12.70
CA ASP A 354 -44.06 8.92 11.76
C ASP A 354 -45.55 9.17 12.05
N GLU A 355 -45.95 9.16 13.32
CA GLU A 355 -47.30 9.56 13.73
C GLU A 355 -47.61 11.02 13.35
N ARG A 356 -46.69 11.95 13.63
CA ARG A 356 -46.84 13.36 13.24
C ARG A 356 -46.90 13.55 11.73
N LEU A 357 -46.15 12.77 10.96
CA LEU A 357 -46.17 12.81 9.49
C LEU A 357 -47.51 12.36 8.91
N GLN A 358 -48.28 11.53 9.63
CA GLN A 358 -49.64 11.16 9.22
C GLN A 358 -50.61 12.36 9.36
N GLY A 359 -50.53 13.11 10.46
CA GLY A 359 -51.38 14.27 10.77
C GLY A 359 -50.95 15.60 10.12
N ILE A 360 -49.79 15.64 9.46
CA ILE A 360 -49.15 16.88 9.02
C ILE A 360 -50.00 17.73 8.05
N MET A 361 -50.84 17.08 7.24
CA MET A 361 -51.72 17.80 6.31
C MET A 361 -52.78 18.60 7.05
N GLY A 362 -53.44 17.98 8.02
CA GLY A 362 -54.43 18.66 8.85
C GLY A 362 -53.80 19.73 9.73
N ASP A 363 -52.67 19.43 10.36
CA ASP A 363 -51.93 20.38 11.21
C ASP A 363 -51.51 21.63 10.42
N ALA A 364 -50.96 21.46 9.22
CA ALA A 364 -50.58 22.58 8.35
C ALA A 364 -51.78 23.41 7.91
N LEU A 365 -52.92 22.76 7.63
CA LEU A 365 -54.15 23.42 7.22
C LEU A 365 -54.71 24.30 8.34
N VAL A 366 -54.83 23.76 9.55
CA VAL A 366 -55.30 24.52 10.72
C VAL A 366 -54.31 25.62 11.08
N SER A 367 -53.00 25.35 11.00
CA SER A 367 -51.96 26.35 11.27
C SER A 367 -52.03 27.53 10.30
N ALA A 368 -52.20 27.27 9.01
CA ALA A 368 -52.35 28.31 8.00
C ALA A 368 -53.63 29.13 8.18
N ALA A 369 -54.74 28.48 8.59
CA ALA A 369 -56.00 29.17 8.88
C ALA A 369 -55.82 30.12 10.07
N CYS A 370 -55.13 29.68 11.12
CA CYS A 370 -54.76 30.55 12.23
C CYS A 370 -53.90 31.72 11.77
N ILE A 371 -52.84 31.48 10.99
CA ILE A 371 -51.91 32.53 10.55
C ILE A 371 -52.61 33.64 9.75
N ILE A 372 -53.56 33.29 8.90
CA ILE A 372 -54.24 34.25 8.04
C ILE A 372 -55.44 34.92 8.71
N TYR A 373 -56.27 34.18 9.45
CA TYR A 373 -57.56 34.69 9.91
C TYR A 373 -57.59 35.08 11.40
N SER A 374 -56.66 34.60 12.23
CA SER A 374 -56.77 34.72 13.68
C SER A 374 -56.12 35.97 14.30
N GLY A 375 -55.32 36.72 13.53
CA GLY A 375 -54.50 37.82 14.06
C GLY A 375 -55.26 38.92 14.80
N VAL A 376 -56.48 39.25 14.35
CA VAL A 376 -57.32 40.28 14.99
C VAL A 376 -58.22 39.71 16.10
N LEU A 377 -58.40 38.39 16.13
CA LEU A 377 -59.33 37.73 17.04
C LEU A 377 -58.77 37.66 18.46
N SER A 378 -59.66 37.77 19.46
CA SER A 378 -59.32 37.48 20.86
C SER A 378 -59.09 35.98 21.08
N ALA A 379 -58.46 35.61 22.19
CA ALA A 379 -58.13 34.22 22.51
C ALA A 379 -59.32 33.25 22.39
N GLU A 380 -60.51 33.66 22.87
CA GLU A 380 -61.74 32.85 22.78
C GLU A 380 -62.15 32.57 21.33
N TYR A 381 -62.16 33.61 20.49
CA TYR A 381 -62.49 33.50 19.07
C TYR A 381 -61.44 32.69 18.29
N ARG A 382 -60.16 32.74 18.68
CA ARG A 382 -59.12 31.88 18.09
C ARG A 382 -59.37 30.41 18.38
N GLN A 383 -59.71 30.08 19.63
CA GLN A 383 -60.05 28.71 20.00
C GLN A 383 -61.31 28.21 19.27
N GLN A 384 -62.33 29.05 19.10
CA GLN A 384 -63.50 28.71 18.28
C GLN A 384 -63.11 28.42 16.83
N LEU A 385 -62.27 29.26 16.21
CA LEU A 385 -61.79 29.05 14.85
C LEU A 385 -60.99 27.74 14.71
N ILE A 386 -60.10 27.46 15.67
CA ILE A 386 -59.32 26.21 15.70
C ILE A 386 -60.25 25.00 15.79
N ASN A 387 -61.17 25.00 16.75
CA ASN A 387 -62.11 23.90 16.97
C ASN A 387 -62.99 23.64 15.74
N GLU A 388 -63.42 24.71 15.07
CA GLU A 388 -64.19 24.60 13.83
C GLU A 388 -63.34 24.05 12.68
N CYS A 389 -62.09 24.48 12.52
CA CYS A 389 -61.18 23.90 11.54
C CYS A 389 -60.93 22.40 11.81
N LEU A 390 -60.74 22.02 13.08
CA LEU A 390 -60.57 20.62 13.49
C LEU A 390 -61.82 19.79 13.19
N ARG A 391 -63.02 20.33 13.46
CA ARG A 391 -64.30 19.69 13.11
C ARG A 391 -64.40 19.44 11.61
N LEU A 392 -64.11 20.45 10.78
CA LEU A 392 -64.14 20.32 9.32
C LEU A 392 -63.12 19.31 8.79
N CYS A 393 -61.91 19.27 9.37
CA CYS A 393 -60.92 18.25 9.05
C CYS A 393 -61.42 16.84 9.37
N ASN A 394 -62.01 16.64 10.55
CA ASN A 394 -62.53 15.34 10.97
C ASN A 394 -63.70 14.86 10.10
N GLU A 395 -64.66 15.74 9.77
CA GLU A 395 -65.79 15.42 8.90
C GLU A 395 -65.36 15.03 7.48
N ASN A 396 -64.27 15.62 7.01
CA ASN A 396 -63.69 15.34 5.71
C ASN A 396 -62.53 14.33 5.77
N ILE A 397 -62.38 13.59 6.88
CA ILE A 397 -61.39 12.51 7.05
C ILE A 397 -59.96 12.97 6.70
N ILE A 398 -59.62 14.20 7.08
CA ILE A 398 -58.25 14.73 6.99
C ILE A 398 -57.57 14.42 8.33
N PRO A 399 -56.50 13.60 8.35
CA PRO A 399 -55.80 13.30 9.58
C PRO A 399 -55.17 14.56 10.19
N VAL A 400 -55.34 14.70 11.50
CA VAL A 400 -54.77 15.76 12.33
C VAL A 400 -54.06 15.08 13.50
N SER A 401 -52.97 15.68 14.00
CA SER A 401 -52.30 15.15 15.18
C SER A 401 -53.22 15.13 16.41
N PRO A 402 -53.13 14.09 17.28
CA PRO A 402 -53.91 14.04 18.51
C PRO A 402 -53.49 15.21 19.41
N ASN A 403 -54.47 15.94 19.96
CA ASN A 403 -54.26 17.16 20.77
C ASN A 403 -53.49 18.27 20.05
N TYR A 404 -53.91 18.61 18.83
CA TYR A 404 -53.37 19.74 18.06
C TYR A 404 -53.28 21.03 18.91
N SER A 405 -52.11 21.67 18.84
CA SER A 405 -51.89 23.03 19.34
C SER A 405 -51.06 23.79 18.32
N LEU A 406 -51.44 25.04 18.03
CA LEU A 406 -50.72 25.89 17.10
C LEU A 406 -49.24 26.03 17.51
N ILE A 407 -48.98 26.10 18.82
CA ILE A 407 -47.64 26.24 19.37
C ILE A 407 -46.80 25.00 19.05
N THR A 408 -47.30 23.80 19.34
CA THR A 408 -46.54 22.55 19.11
C THR A 408 -46.40 22.20 17.63
N ALA A 409 -47.36 22.64 16.80
CA ALA A 409 -47.32 22.45 15.36
C ALA A 409 -46.28 23.35 14.68
N MET A 410 -46.18 24.61 15.10
CA MET A 410 -45.37 25.63 14.41
C MET A 410 -44.02 25.92 15.07
N THR A 411 -43.80 25.51 16.31
CA THR A 411 -42.59 25.86 17.07
C THR A 411 -42.01 24.68 17.84
N GLU A 412 -40.73 24.78 18.16
CA GLU A 412 -40.05 23.89 19.09
C GLU A 412 -39.95 24.54 20.48
N LYS A 413 -39.90 23.72 21.53
CA LYS A 413 -39.80 24.21 22.93
C LYS A 413 -38.63 25.18 23.12
N ASN A 414 -37.50 24.91 22.48
CA ASN A 414 -36.31 25.76 22.56
C ASN A 414 -36.54 27.16 21.95
N GLU A 415 -37.32 27.25 20.87
CA GLU A 415 -37.63 28.53 20.23
C GLU A 415 -38.58 29.37 21.10
N VAL A 416 -39.59 28.73 21.69
CA VAL A 416 -40.49 29.39 22.65
C VAL A 416 -39.70 29.92 23.86
N SER A 417 -38.82 29.11 24.44
CA SER A 417 -37.96 29.55 25.54
C SER A 417 -37.04 30.71 25.15
N LYS A 418 -36.56 30.73 23.90
CA LYS A 418 -35.78 31.85 23.38
C LYS A 418 -36.61 33.14 23.35
N TRP A 419 -37.83 33.11 22.83
CA TRP A 419 -38.69 34.29 22.81
C TRP A 419 -39.03 34.79 24.21
N GLN A 420 -39.24 33.88 25.16
CA GLN A 420 -39.49 34.23 26.56
C GLN A 420 -38.28 34.94 27.20
N ASN A 421 -37.07 34.47 26.92
CA ASN A 421 -35.83 35.14 27.34
C ASN A 421 -35.65 36.51 26.67
N GLU A 422 -36.19 36.69 25.47
CA GLU A 422 -36.23 37.97 24.75
C GLU A 422 -37.37 38.89 25.23
N GLY A 423 -38.12 38.50 26.26
CA GLY A 423 -39.15 39.33 26.91
C GLY A 423 -40.57 39.10 26.43
N LEU A 424 -40.84 38.04 25.66
CA LEU A 424 -42.20 37.63 25.33
C LEU A 424 -42.90 37.07 26.59
N PRO A 425 -44.15 37.47 26.87
CA PRO A 425 -44.93 36.89 27.96
C PRO A 425 -45.11 35.37 27.86
N LEU A 426 -45.30 34.71 29.02
CA LEU A 426 -45.44 33.26 29.13
C LEU A 426 -46.83 32.73 28.72
N ASP A 427 -47.80 33.61 28.46
CA ASP A 427 -49.16 33.21 28.14
C ASP A 427 -49.28 32.68 26.70
N GLN A 428 -50.25 31.77 26.50
CA GLN A 428 -50.49 31.13 25.21
C GLN A 428 -50.79 32.15 24.09
N TYR A 429 -51.54 33.21 24.39
CA TYR A 429 -51.96 34.19 23.39
C TYR A 429 -50.76 35.00 22.84
N SER A 430 -49.82 35.36 23.71
CA SER A 430 -48.56 36.02 23.33
C SER A 430 -47.67 35.12 22.49
N ILE A 431 -47.56 33.84 22.81
CA ILE A 431 -46.80 32.86 22.02
C ILE A 431 -47.45 32.68 20.64
N GLU A 432 -48.78 32.56 20.58
CA GLU A 432 -49.51 32.51 19.31
C GLU A 432 -49.25 33.78 18.48
N ASN A 433 -49.28 34.97 19.08
CA ASN A 433 -48.95 36.22 18.36
C ASN A 433 -47.53 36.21 17.78
N ALA A 434 -46.54 35.70 18.52
CA ALA A 434 -45.18 35.56 18.02
C ALA A 434 -45.12 34.64 16.79
N ILE A 435 -45.88 33.55 16.79
CA ILE A 435 -46.01 32.63 15.63
C ILE A 435 -46.61 33.36 14.42
N LEU A 436 -47.67 34.16 14.63
CA LEU A 436 -48.30 34.94 13.56
C LEU A 436 -47.32 35.96 12.97
N VAL A 437 -46.54 36.65 13.81
CA VAL A 437 -45.54 37.64 13.40
C VAL A 437 -44.41 36.98 12.60
N LYS A 438 -43.91 35.82 13.03
CA LYS A 438 -42.80 35.12 12.36
C LYS A 438 -43.19 34.44 11.05
N ASN A 439 -44.41 33.88 10.97
CA ASN A 439 -44.85 33.06 9.84
C ASN A 439 -45.80 33.79 8.88
N GLY A 440 -46.23 35.00 9.23
CA GLY A 440 -47.07 35.84 8.38
C GLY A 440 -46.33 36.28 7.11
N GLN A 441 -46.98 36.14 5.95
CA GLN A 441 -46.42 36.62 4.68
C GLN A 441 -46.55 38.14 4.52
N ARG A 442 -47.52 38.76 5.20
CA ARG A 442 -47.72 40.22 5.23
C ARG A 442 -46.97 40.83 6.39
N TRP A 443 -46.62 42.11 6.26
CA TRP A 443 -46.10 42.89 7.37
C TRP A 443 -47.17 43.00 8.47
N PRO A 444 -46.88 42.55 9.70
CA PRO A 444 -47.87 42.53 10.77
C PRO A 444 -48.14 43.93 11.30
N LEU A 445 -49.40 44.29 11.48
CA LEU A 445 -49.81 45.46 12.23
C LEU A 445 -49.94 45.08 13.71
N LEU A 446 -49.11 45.68 14.56
CA LEU A 446 -49.08 45.39 15.99
C LEU A 446 -49.93 46.41 16.75
N ILE A 447 -50.99 45.93 17.41
CA ILE A 447 -51.79 46.74 18.34
C ILE A 447 -51.30 46.43 19.75
N ASP A 448 -50.35 47.24 20.25
CA ASP A 448 -49.61 46.96 21.48
C ASP A 448 -49.71 48.10 22.52
N PRO A 449 -50.86 48.23 23.22
CA PRO A 449 -51.04 49.27 24.23
C PRO A 449 -50.09 49.12 25.43
N GLN A 450 -49.56 47.92 25.68
CA GLN A 450 -48.71 47.60 26.83
C GLN A 450 -47.21 47.62 26.50
N LYS A 451 -46.84 47.86 25.24
CA LYS A 451 -45.45 47.82 24.72
C LYS A 451 -44.74 46.49 24.97
N GLN A 452 -45.48 45.37 25.02
CA GLN A 452 -44.91 44.03 25.21
C GLN A 452 -44.25 43.51 23.93
N ALA A 453 -44.96 43.61 22.80
CA ALA A 453 -44.42 43.23 21.50
C ALA A 453 -43.26 44.14 21.10
N TYR A 454 -43.35 45.44 21.42
CA TYR A 454 -42.25 46.40 21.24
C TYR A 454 -40.96 45.92 21.93
N LYS A 455 -41.03 45.57 23.22
CA LYS A 455 -39.85 45.09 23.98
C LYS A 455 -39.27 43.82 23.37
N TRP A 456 -40.13 42.87 23.04
CA TRP A 456 -39.73 41.59 22.45
C TRP A 456 -39.03 41.79 21.10
N ILE A 457 -39.59 42.60 20.19
CA ILE A 457 -39.00 42.85 18.86
C ILE A 457 -37.67 43.59 18.97
N CYS A 458 -37.58 44.60 19.85
CA CYS A 458 -36.32 45.30 20.11
C CYS A 458 -35.22 44.36 20.59
N GLN A 459 -35.54 43.43 21.48
CA GLN A 459 -34.57 42.46 21.99
C GLN A 459 -34.21 41.38 20.94
N MET A 460 -35.19 40.91 20.17
CA MET A 460 -35.02 39.87 19.16
C MET A 460 -34.18 40.35 17.96
N GLU A 461 -34.43 41.57 17.46
CA GLU A 461 -33.74 42.11 16.28
C GLU A 461 -32.42 42.80 16.63
N GLY A 462 -32.26 43.29 17.86
CA GLY A 462 -31.02 43.88 18.38
C GLY A 462 -30.54 45.07 17.56
N ASP A 463 -29.23 45.12 17.28
CA ASP A 463 -28.58 46.24 16.60
C ASP A 463 -29.04 46.48 15.15
N ARG A 464 -29.70 45.49 14.53
CA ARG A 464 -30.23 45.60 13.16
C ARG A 464 -31.56 46.36 13.10
N LEU A 465 -32.21 46.58 14.25
CA LEU A 465 -33.52 47.22 14.29
C LEU A 465 -33.40 48.74 14.15
N ARG A 466 -34.06 49.30 13.14
CA ARG A 466 -34.25 50.73 12.96
C ARG A 466 -35.64 51.12 13.41
N GLN A 467 -35.72 51.91 14.47
CA GLN A 467 -36.96 52.45 14.98
C GLN A 467 -37.22 53.80 14.31
N ILE A 468 -38.37 53.94 13.64
CA ILE A 468 -38.75 55.16 12.93
C ILE A 468 -40.20 55.53 13.25
N HIS A 469 -40.51 56.83 13.23
CA HIS A 469 -41.88 57.32 13.40
C HIS A 469 -42.41 57.88 12.07
N THR A 470 -43.72 57.77 11.82
CA THR A 470 -44.34 58.32 10.61
C THR A 470 -44.25 59.85 10.52
N SER A 471 -44.07 60.53 11.66
CA SER A 471 -43.86 61.97 11.75
C SER A 471 -42.48 62.45 11.29
N ASP A 472 -41.51 61.54 11.18
CA ASP A 472 -40.13 61.91 10.89
C ASP A 472 -39.97 62.29 9.42
N SER A 473 -39.48 63.50 9.12
CA SER A 473 -39.32 63.98 7.74
C SER A 473 -38.44 63.09 6.84
N ASN A 474 -37.56 62.28 7.43
CA ASN A 474 -36.63 61.39 6.73
C ASN A 474 -37.00 59.90 6.80
N TYR A 475 -38.18 59.53 7.31
CA TYR A 475 -38.52 58.11 7.56
C TYR A 475 -38.44 57.25 6.28
N LEU A 476 -38.90 57.78 5.14
CA LEU A 476 -38.81 57.10 3.84
C LEU A 476 -37.36 56.80 3.47
N ARG A 477 -36.46 57.77 3.57
CA ARG A 477 -35.04 57.58 3.23
C ARG A 477 -34.37 56.52 4.10
N THR A 478 -34.70 56.49 5.40
CA THR A 478 -34.21 55.44 6.31
C THR A 478 -34.73 54.06 5.90
N LEU A 479 -36.00 53.97 5.50
CA LEU A 479 -36.63 52.75 4.99
C LEU A 479 -35.97 52.27 3.69
N GLU A 480 -35.71 53.16 2.72
CA GLU A 480 -35.00 52.84 1.48
C GLU A 480 -33.59 52.28 1.75
N ASN A 481 -32.86 52.91 2.66
CA ASN A 481 -31.52 52.45 3.04
C ASN A 481 -31.58 51.08 3.74
N ALA A 482 -32.53 50.90 4.66
CA ALA A 482 -32.71 49.62 5.34
C ALA A 482 -33.07 48.50 4.36
N MET A 483 -33.91 48.75 3.34
CA MET A 483 -34.23 47.78 2.29
C MET A 483 -33.02 47.37 1.46
N ARG A 484 -32.10 48.30 1.16
CA ARG A 484 -30.85 47.97 0.44
C ARG A 484 -29.90 47.13 1.29
N ILE A 485 -29.76 47.49 2.57
CA ILE A 485 -28.82 46.84 3.49
C ILE A 485 -29.35 45.49 3.98
N GLY A 486 -30.67 45.37 4.13
CA GLY A 486 -31.34 44.23 4.79
C GLY A 486 -31.49 44.40 6.30
N ASP A 487 -31.58 45.64 6.80
CA ASP A 487 -31.90 45.95 8.21
C ASP A 487 -33.40 45.74 8.49
N SER A 488 -33.77 45.55 9.75
CA SER A 488 -35.17 45.40 10.18
C SER A 488 -35.75 46.76 10.56
N ILE A 489 -37.01 47.05 10.22
CA ILE A 489 -37.66 48.33 10.58
C ILE A 489 -38.86 48.12 11.50
N LEU A 490 -38.92 48.92 12.57
CA LEU A 490 -40.11 49.10 13.39
C LEU A 490 -40.68 50.51 13.16
N LEU A 491 -41.76 50.58 12.37
CA LEU A 491 -42.50 51.82 12.12
C LEU A 491 -43.54 52.05 13.21
N GLN A 492 -43.35 53.09 14.01
CA GLN A 492 -44.17 53.44 15.16
C GLN A 492 -45.17 54.57 14.80
N ASP A 493 -46.23 54.66 15.61
CA ASP A 493 -47.26 55.71 15.53
C ASP A 493 -47.90 55.85 14.13
N LEU A 494 -48.41 54.73 13.61
CA LEU A 494 -49.14 54.71 12.34
C LEU A 494 -50.46 55.49 12.45
N ALA A 495 -50.64 56.48 11.59
CA ALA A 495 -51.91 57.19 11.44
C ALA A 495 -52.97 56.32 10.73
N GLU A 496 -54.25 56.67 10.87
CA GLU A 496 -55.36 55.97 10.19
C GLU A 496 -55.23 56.02 8.65
N THR A 497 -54.59 57.07 8.13
CA THR A 497 -54.28 57.23 6.70
C THR A 497 -52.79 57.04 6.46
N LEU A 498 -52.44 56.04 5.63
CA LEU A 498 -51.06 55.74 5.25
C LEU A 498 -50.64 56.50 3.99
N ASP A 499 -49.36 56.87 3.92
CA ASP A 499 -48.74 57.42 2.71
C ASP A 499 -48.84 56.41 1.56
N SER A 500 -49.20 56.91 0.38
CA SER A 500 -49.21 56.17 -0.88
C SER A 500 -47.87 55.51 -1.22
N ASN A 501 -46.75 56.10 -0.80
CA ASN A 501 -45.40 55.56 -1.02
C ASN A 501 -45.14 54.25 -0.28
N LEU A 502 -45.89 53.95 0.78
CA LEU A 502 -45.77 52.68 1.52
C LEU A 502 -46.49 51.52 0.81
N LYS A 503 -47.42 51.79 -0.12
CA LYS A 503 -48.23 50.74 -0.77
C LYS A 503 -47.39 49.68 -1.49
N PRO A 504 -46.38 50.03 -2.32
CA PRO A 504 -45.56 49.02 -3.00
C PRO A 504 -44.83 48.11 -2.01
N ILE A 505 -44.32 48.67 -0.91
CA ILE A 505 -43.61 47.95 0.16
C ILE A 505 -44.55 47.00 0.89
N LEU A 506 -45.72 47.51 1.30
CA LEU A 506 -46.70 46.75 2.07
C LEU A 506 -47.27 45.57 1.28
N ARG A 507 -47.41 45.75 -0.05
CA ARG A 507 -47.84 44.71 -0.98
C ARG A 507 -46.71 43.81 -1.49
N LYS A 508 -45.46 44.16 -1.17
CA LYS A 508 -44.26 43.48 -1.68
C LYS A 508 -44.26 43.40 -3.20
N GLU A 509 -44.52 44.54 -3.88
CA GLU A 509 -44.49 44.69 -5.35
C GLU A 509 -43.05 44.66 -5.88
N ILE A 510 -42.35 43.54 -5.64
CA ILE A 510 -40.96 43.29 -6.00
C ILE A 510 -40.91 42.76 -7.43
N TYR A 511 -39.98 43.26 -8.24
CA TYR A 511 -39.73 42.76 -9.58
C TYR A 511 -38.23 42.52 -9.83
N SER A 512 -37.92 41.49 -10.59
CA SER A 512 -36.54 41.13 -10.91
C SER A 512 -36.07 41.82 -12.19
N ARG A 513 -34.89 42.43 -12.17
CA ARG A 513 -34.22 43.02 -13.34
C ARG A 513 -32.73 42.68 -13.32
N GLY A 514 -32.25 41.99 -14.36
CA GLY A 514 -30.83 41.65 -14.49
C GLY A 514 -30.29 40.75 -13.36
N GLY A 515 -31.12 39.85 -12.84
CA GLY A 515 -30.74 38.91 -11.77
C GLY A 515 -30.74 39.50 -10.35
N ARG A 516 -31.19 40.74 -10.18
CA ARG A 516 -31.42 41.37 -8.86
C ARG A 516 -32.88 41.80 -8.73
N ASP A 517 -33.35 41.84 -7.49
CA ASP A 517 -34.71 42.21 -7.16
C ASP A 517 -34.79 43.69 -6.78
N PHE A 518 -35.84 44.35 -7.24
CA PHE A 518 -36.06 45.78 -7.04
C PHE A 518 -37.49 46.06 -6.61
N ILE A 519 -37.69 47.17 -5.92
CA ILE A 519 -38.99 47.72 -5.58
C ILE A 519 -39.02 49.21 -5.96
N ARG A 520 -40.14 49.68 -6.49
CA ARG A 520 -40.31 51.07 -6.90
C ARG A 520 -41.13 51.84 -5.87
N ILE A 521 -40.57 52.95 -5.37
CA ILE A 521 -41.22 53.84 -4.41
C ILE A 521 -41.20 55.25 -4.99
N GLY A 522 -42.38 55.76 -5.38
CA GLY A 522 -42.47 56.98 -6.18
C GLY A 522 -41.66 56.84 -7.48
N ASP A 523 -40.66 57.71 -7.64
CA ASP A 523 -39.75 57.69 -8.80
C ASP A 523 -38.44 56.95 -8.54
N ALA A 524 -38.19 56.48 -7.30
CA ALA A 524 -36.98 55.77 -6.93
C ALA A 524 -37.11 54.26 -7.16
N GLU A 525 -36.10 53.67 -7.80
CA GLU A 525 -35.91 52.23 -7.92
C GLU A 525 -34.86 51.77 -6.88
N ILE A 526 -35.26 50.85 -6.01
CA ILE A 526 -34.47 50.45 -4.84
C ILE A 526 -34.20 48.96 -4.94
N GLU A 527 -32.92 48.58 -4.86
CA GLU A 527 -32.52 47.17 -4.78
C GLU A 527 -33.07 46.56 -3.47
N TYR A 528 -33.80 45.46 -3.61
CA TYR A 528 -34.48 44.79 -2.51
C TYR A 528 -33.62 43.66 -1.97
N ASN A 529 -33.25 43.74 -0.70
CA ASN A 529 -32.56 42.67 0.01
C ASN A 529 -33.59 41.74 0.68
N HIS A 530 -33.54 40.43 0.40
CA HIS A 530 -34.47 39.46 1.00
C HIS A 530 -34.34 39.30 2.52
N ASN A 531 -33.26 39.80 3.13
CA ASN A 531 -33.11 39.83 4.59
C ASN A 531 -33.88 40.97 5.27
N PHE A 532 -34.35 41.96 4.50
CA PHE A 532 -35.14 43.08 5.01
C PHE A 532 -36.43 42.60 5.68
N ARG A 533 -36.76 43.19 6.84
CA ARG A 533 -37.91 42.80 7.67
C ARG A 533 -38.66 43.97 8.28
#